data_AF-A0A8C5VC50-F1
#
_entry.id   AF-A0A8C5VC50-F1
#
_cell.length_a   1.000
_cell.length_b   1.000
_cell.length_c   1.000
_cell.angle_alpha   90.00
_cell.angle_beta   90.00
_cell.angle_gamma   90.00
#
_symmetry.space_group_name_H-M   'P 1'
#
loop_
_entity.id
_entity.type
_entity.pdbx_description
1 polymer ?
#
loop_
_entity_poly.entity_id
_entity_poly.type
_entity_poly.pdbx_seq_one_letter_code
_entity_poly.pdbx_strand_id
1 'polypeptide(L)'
;MEQPEGGEQPPRQPWGRLLRLGAEEGEPHVLLWKREWTIGRRRGCDLSFPSNKLVSGDHCKIVVDEKSGQVMLEDTSTNGTVINKLKIVKKQSCPLQTGDVIYLVYRKNEPEHRSGAAAISPKACGPFVARDEIAGCASAPPDMEGAPSSSPDPRDQEDLEPTKKKMKGDGELDLNLQLLATDQCGNAQTVHGDARAAAVKPDKMEETLTCIICQDLLHDCVSLQPCMHTFCAACYSGWMERSSLCPTCRCPVERICKNHILNNLVEAYLIQHPDKSRSEEDVQSMDARNKITQDMLQPKVRRSFSDEEASSEDLLELSDVDSESSDISQPYIVCRQCPEYRRQAARPLPCPAPDCEPGALPALGEAPSTSTSLATGQEYVCPLQGSHAMCTCCFQPMPDRRAEREQDPRVAPQQCAVCLQPFCHLYWGCARTGCFGCLAPFCELNLGDKCLDGVLNNNNYESDILKNYLATRGLTWKNMLTESLVALQRGVFLLSDHRVTGNTVLCYCCGLRSFRELTYQYRQNIPASELPVAVTSRPDCYWGRNCRTQVKAHHAMKFNHICEQTRFKN
;
A
#
# COMPACT_ATOMS: atom_id res chain seq x y z
N MET A 1 30.32 20.06 -28.71
CA MET A 1 28.91 20.31 -29.05
C MET A 1 28.46 19.14 -29.88
N GLU A 2 27.55 18.33 -29.34
CA GLU A 2 26.89 17.24 -30.07
C GLU A 2 25.39 17.41 -29.81
N GLN A 3 24.58 17.38 -30.87
CA GLN A 3 23.13 17.43 -30.79
C GLN A 3 22.59 16.01 -31.00
N PRO A 4 21.61 15.54 -30.20
CA PRO A 4 20.88 14.32 -30.52
C PRO A 4 19.87 14.60 -31.65
N GLU A 5 19.87 13.77 -32.70
CA GLU A 5 18.93 13.90 -33.81
C GLU A 5 17.51 13.48 -33.39
N GLY A 6 16.66 14.48 -33.08
CA GLY A 6 15.24 14.30 -32.80
C GLY A 6 14.41 14.15 -34.08
N GLY A 7 14.41 12.97 -34.68
CA GLY A 7 13.61 12.69 -35.89
C GLY A 7 12.10 12.61 -35.62
N GLU A 8 11.37 13.71 -35.82
CA GLU A 8 9.90 13.70 -35.79
C GLU A 8 9.32 12.91 -36.96
N GLN A 9 8.55 11.85 -36.67
CA GLN A 9 7.74 11.17 -37.68
C GLN A 9 6.45 11.96 -37.96
N PRO A 10 5.95 11.98 -39.21
CA PRO A 10 4.73 12.72 -39.56
C PRO A 10 3.50 12.20 -38.80
N PRO A 11 2.49 13.07 -38.55
CA PRO A 11 1.32 12.71 -37.75
C PRO A 11 0.49 11.62 -38.43
N ARG A 12 0.55 10.41 -37.87
CA ARG A 12 -0.27 9.26 -38.28
C ARG A 12 -1.75 9.60 -38.11
N GLN A 13 -2.55 9.43 -39.17
CA GLN A 13 -4.00 9.54 -39.06
C GLN A 13 -4.54 8.46 -38.09
N PRO A 14 -5.60 8.76 -37.32
CA PRO A 14 -6.17 7.78 -36.40
C PRO A 14 -6.87 6.66 -37.17
N TRP A 15 -6.39 5.42 -36.98
CA TRP A 15 -6.89 4.21 -37.64
C TRP A 15 -8.10 3.58 -36.94
N GLY A 16 -8.40 4.01 -35.70
CA GLY A 16 -9.54 3.53 -34.94
C GLY A 16 -10.04 4.53 -33.90
N ARG A 17 -11.13 4.18 -33.22
CA ARG A 17 -11.67 4.91 -32.06
C ARG A 17 -12.38 3.97 -31.09
N LEU A 18 -12.36 4.34 -29.80
CA LEU A 18 -13.13 3.70 -28.74
C LEU A 18 -14.22 4.66 -28.24
N LEU A 19 -15.45 4.16 -28.15
CA LEU A 19 -16.63 4.84 -27.62
C LEU A 19 -17.03 4.19 -26.29
N ARG A 20 -17.24 4.97 -25.23
CA ARG A 20 -17.73 4.45 -23.95
C ARG A 20 -19.21 4.09 -24.06
N LEU A 21 -19.58 2.87 -23.65
CA LEU A 21 -20.99 2.47 -23.59
C LEU A 21 -21.67 2.98 -22.33
N GLY A 22 -22.95 3.37 -22.46
CA GLY A 22 -23.72 4.00 -21.38
C GLY A 22 -23.31 5.45 -21.10
N ALA A 23 -22.67 6.12 -22.06
CA ALA A 23 -22.37 7.55 -22.01
C ALA A 23 -23.49 8.38 -22.65
N GLU A 24 -23.66 9.63 -22.21
CA GLU A 24 -24.61 10.58 -22.80
C GLU A 24 -24.09 11.19 -24.12
N GLU A 25 -24.99 11.75 -24.92
CA GLU A 25 -24.68 12.36 -26.22
C GLU A 25 -23.76 13.58 -26.07
N GLY A 26 -22.44 13.34 -26.17
CA GLY A 26 -21.41 14.38 -26.07
C GLY A 26 -20.11 13.93 -25.41
N GLU A 27 -20.03 12.75 -24.79
CA GLU A 27 -18.76 12.26 -24.23
C GLU A 27 -17.65 12.13 -25.30
N PRO A 28 -16.39 12.47 -24.96
CA PRO A 28 -15.28 12.40 -25.90
C PRO A 28 -14.89 10.95 -26.22
N HIS A 29 -14.71 10.66 -27.51
CA HIS A 29 -14.24 9.36 -27.99
C HIS A 29 -12.70 9.32 -28.03
N VAL A 30 -12.11 8.18 -27.66
CA VAL A 30 -10.65 8.00 -27.67
C VAL A 30 -10.21 7.61 -29.08
N LEU A 31 -9.46 8.48 -29.77
CA LEU A 31 -8.89 8.22 -31.09
C LEU A 31 -7.61 7.36 -30.98
N LEU A 32 -7.39 6.45 -31.93
CA LEU A 32 -6.24 5.54 -31.94
C LEU A 32 -5.27 5.87 -33.08
N TRP A 33 -4.15 6.54 -32.78
CA TRP A 33 -3.09 6.96 -33.73
C TRP A 33 -1.76 6.15 -33.65
N LYS A 34 -1.32 5.78 -32.44
CA LYS A 34 -0.20 4.85 -32.16
C LYS A 34 -0.47 3.44 -32.71
N ARG A 35 0.60 2.68 -33.00
CA ARG A 35 0.52 1.27 -33.45
C ARG A 35 0.09 0.30 -32.35
N GLU A 36 0.49 0.58 -31.10
CA GLU A 36 0.10 -0.16 -29.90
C GLU A 36 -0.56 0.82 -28.92
N TRP A 37 -1.67 0.39 -28.32
CA TRP A 37 -2.44 1.13 -27.31
C TRP A 37 -2.51 0.33 -26.03
N THR A 38 -1.98 0.86 -24.93
CA THR A 38 -1.99 0.19 -23.63
C THR A 38 -3.19 0.65 -22.80
N ILE A 39 -3.92 -0.32 -22.21
CA ILE A 39 -5.10 -0.08 -21.39
C ILE A 39 -4.85 -0.68 -20.00
N GLY A 40 -5.06 0.07 -18.93
CA GLY A 40 -4.74 -0.42 -17.59
C GLY A 40 -4.98 0.56 -16.44
N ARG A 41 -4.59 0.17 -15.23
CA ARG A 41 -4.69 0.97 -14.01
C ARG A 41 -3.43 1.80 -13.74
N ARG A 42 -2.29 1.53 -14.39
CA ARG A 42 -1.11 2.40 -14.27
C ARG A 42 -1.34 3.72 -15.00
N ARG A 43 -0.82 4.82 -14.44
CA ARG A 43 -0.87 6.16 -15.05
C ARG A 43 -0.04 6.31 -16.34
N GLY A 44 0.81 5.32 -16.65
CA GLY A 44 1.57 5.24 -17.90
C GLY A 44 0.86 4.52 -19.04
N CYS A 45 -0.36 4.00 -18.82
CA CYS A 45 -1.16 3.42 -19.90
C CYS A 45 -1.84 4.51 -20.73
N ASP A 46 -1.93 4.31 -22.04
CA ASP A 46 -2.57 5.24 -22.99
C ASP A 46 -4.05 5.48 -22.71
N LEU A 47 -4.72 4.47 -22.16
CA LEU A 47 -6.06 4.59 -21.55
C LEU A 47 -5.99 4.09 -20.09
N SER A 48 -5.96 5.05 -19.15
CA SER A 48 -5.67 4.80 -17.74
C SER A 48 -6.91 4.90 -16.83
N PHE A 49 -7.12 3.88 -15.99
CA PHE A 49 -8.20 3.82 -15.00
C PHE A 49 -7.64 3.72 -13.56
N PRO A 50 -6.91 4.74 -13.06
CA PRO A 50 -6.12 4.64 -11.83
C PRO A 50 -6.95 4.31 -10.57
N SER A 51 -8.21 4.76 -10.52
CA SER A 51 -9.13 4.53 -9.41
C SER A 51 -9.81 3.15 -9.44
N ASN A 52 -9.87 2.48 -10.60
CA ASN A 52 -10.65 1.24 -10.75
C ASN A 52 -9.83 0.00 -10.39
N LYS A 53 -9.90 -0.44 -9.12
CA LYS A 53 -9.16 -1.60 -8.60
C LYS A 53 -9.41 -2.93 -9.34
N LEU A 54 -10.52 -3.06 -10.08
CA LEU A 54 -10.84 -4.27 -10.86
C LEU A 54 -10.06 -4.33 -12.19
N VAL A 55 -9.41 -3.24 -12.59
CA VAL A 55 -8.51 -3.18 -13.74
C VAL A 55 -7.07 -3.47 -13.29
N SER A 56 -6.43 -4.46 -13.93
CA SER A 56 -5.01 -4.78 -13.71
C SER A 56 -4.07 -3.62 -14.08
N GLY A 57 -2.83 -3.65 -13.56
CA GLY A 57 -1.84 -2.58 -13.77
C GLY A 57 -1.65 -2.24 -15.24
N ASP A 58 -1.28 -3.26 -16.02
CA ASP A 58 -1.43 -3.32 -17.46
C ASP A 58 -2.51 -4.40 -17.70
N HIS A 59 -3.64 -4.03 -18.31
CA HIS A 59 -4.81 -4.91 -18.43
C HIS A 59 -4.83 -5.63 -19.77
N CYS A 60 -4.79 -4.85 -20.85
CA CYS A 60 -4.70 -5.37 -22.19
C CYS A 60 -4.07 -4.32 -23.09
N LYS A 61 -3.74 -4.72 -24.32
CA LYS A 61 -3.29 -3.81 -25.34
C LYS A 61 -3.97 -4.09 -26.67
N ILE A 62 -4.21 -3.02 -27.43
CA ILE A 62 -4.72 -3.09 -28.79
C ILE A 62 -3.56 -2.80 -29.73
N VAL A 63 -3.28 -3.70 -30.67
CA VAL A 63 -2.18 -3.60 -31.63
C VAL A 63 -2.75 -3.64 -33.04
N VAL A 64 -2.34 -2.73 -33.91
CA VAL A 64 -2.59 -2.83 -35.36
C VAL A 64 -1.34 -3.34 -36.07
N ASP A 65 -1.52 -4.32 -36.95
CA ASP A 65 -0.49 -4.74 -37.89
C ASP A 65 -0.47 -3.84 -39.13
N GLU A 66 0.68 -3.20 -39.36
CA GLU A 66 0.89 -2.27 -40.47
C GLU A 66 0.96 -2.96 -41.84
N LYS A 67 1.07 -4.30 -41.89
CA LYS A 67 1.10 -5.07 -43.15
C LYS A 67 -0.26 -5.58 -43.59
N SER A 68 -1.07 -6.11 -42.66
CA SER A 68 -2.40 -6.68 -42.95
C SER A 68 -3.56 -5.75 -42.61
N GLY A 69 -3.33 -4.66 -41.88
CA GLY A 69 -4.38 -3.78 -41.37
C GLY A 69 -5.22 -4.39 -40.23
N GLN A 70 -4.90 -5.62 -39.79
CA GLN A 70 -5.65 -6.30 -38.74
C GLN A 70 -5.40 -5.67 -37.37
N VAL A 71 -6.47 -5.52 -36.60
CA VAL A 71 -6.44 -5.03 -35.21
C VAL A 71 -6.62 -6.21 -34.27
N MET A 72 -5.71 -6.36 -33.30
CA MET A 72 -5.68 -7.46 -32.33
C MET A 72 -5.72 -6.90 -30.90
N LEU A 73 -6.44 -7.56 -30.00
CA LEU A 73 -6.36 -7.31 -28.56
C LEU A 73 -5.62 -8.45 -27.85
N GLU A 74 -4.58 -8.12 -27.08
CA GLU A 74 -3.83 -9.05 -26.24
C GLU A 74 -4.18 -8.84 -24.77
N ASP A 75 -4.67 -9.88 -24.09
CA ASP A 75 -5.01 -9.83 -22.66
C ASP A 75 -3.79 -10.15 -21.78
N THR A 76 -3.35 -9.14 -21.00
CA THR A 76 -2.26 -9.25 -20.01
C THR A 76 -2.80 -9.30 -18.57
N SER A 77 -4.13 -9.25 -18.39
CA SER A 77 -4.76 -8.95 -17.11
C SER A 77 -4.76 -10.12 -16.12
N THR A 78 -5.12 -9.80 -14.87
CA THR A 78 -5.38 -10.79 -13.82
C THR A 78 -6.73 -11.47 -14.02
N ASN A 79 -7.75 -10.67 -14.36
CA ASN A 79 -9.16 -11.06 -14.36
C ASN A 79 -9.66 -11.62 -15.71
N GLY A 80 -8.97 -11.30 -16.80
CA GLY A 80 -9.29 -11.65 -18.19
C GLY A 80 -10.25 -10.66 -18.84
N THR A 81 -9.82 -10.05 -19.95
CA THR A 81 -10.64 -9.22 -20.83
C THR A 81 -11.77 -10.04 -21.48
N VAL A 82 -12.93 -9.43 -21.70
CA VAL A 82 -14.10 -10.05 -22.35
C VAL A 82 -14.49 -9.21 -23.58
N ILE A 83 -14.64 -9.83 -24.75
CA ILE A 83 -15.14 -9.20 -25.99
C ILE A 83 -16.50 -9.82 -26.33
N ASN A 84 -17.52 -9.00 -26.61
CA ASN A 84 -18.86 -9.47 -27.02
C ASN A 84 -19.46 -10.53 -26.06
N LYS A 85 -19.24 -10.35 -24.75
CA LYS A 85 -19.62 -11.28 -23.66
C LYS A 85 -18.89 -12.65 -23.67
N LEU A 86 -17.93 -12.86 -24.58
CA LEU A 86 -17.01 -14.01 -24.61
C LEU A 86 -15.66 -13.67 -23.95
N LYS A 87 -15.16 -14.53 -23.06
CA LYS A 87 -13.89 -14.30 -22.35
C LYS A 87 -12.70 -14.75 -23.17
N ILE A 88 -11.71 -13.87 -23.33
CA ILE A 88 -10.46 -14.19 -24.05
C ILE A 88 -9.62 -15.14 -23.18
N VAL A 89 -8.96 -16.11 -23.82
CA VAL A 89 -7.95 -16.94 -23.15
C VAL A 89 -6.70 -16.08 -22.89
N LYS A 90 -6.30 -16.00 -21.62
CA LYS A 90 -5.19 -15.16 -21.16
C LYS A 90 -3.90 -15.39 -21.95
N LYS A 91 -3.20 -14.30 -22.33
CA LYS A 91 -2.06 -14.27 -23.27
C LYS A 91 -2.32 -14.72 -24.72
N GLN A 92 -3.56 -14.94 -25.14
CA GLN A 92 -3.89 -15.07 -26.56
C GLN A 92 -4.31 -13.71 -27.13
N SER A 93 -3.91 -13.45 -28.37
CA SER A 93 -4.35 -12.29 -29.15
C SER A 93 -5.64 -12.60 -29.89
N CYS A 94 -6.68 -11.79 -29.68
CA CYS A 94 -8.00 -11.94 -30.32
C CYS A 94 -8.18 -10.85 -31.40
N PRO A 95 -8.61 -11.18 -32.63
CA PRO A 95 -8.90 -10.17 -33.65
C PRO A 95 -10.12 -9.34 -33.25
N LEU A 96 -9.99 -8.02 -33.34
CA LEU A 96 -11.06 -7.06 -33.09
C LEU A 96 -11.72 -6.65 -34.40
N GLN A 97 -13.05 -6.63 -34.40
CA GLN A 97 -13.87 -6.17 -35.50
C GLN A 97 -14.60 -4.85 -35.19
N THR A 98 -15.23 -4.32 -36.24
CA THR A 98 -16.17 -3.20 -36.15
C THR A 98 -17.40 -3.60 -35.33
N GLY A 99 -17.76 -2.78 -34.34
CA GLY A 99 -18.89 -3.04 -33.43
C GLY A 99 -18.52 -3.81 -32.17
N ASP A 100 -17.31 -4.35 -32.07
CA ASP A 100 -16.90 -5.16 -30.90
C ASP A 100 -16.93 -4.36 -29.61
N VAL A 101 -17.47 -5.00 -28.56
CA VAL A 101 -17.61 -4.46 -27.21
C VAL A 101 -16.59 -5.10 -26.28
N ILE A 102 -15.60 -4.31 -25.86
CA ILE A 102 -14.55 -4.69 -24.91
C ILE A 102 -15.02 -4.35 -23.50
N TYR A 103 -15.15 -5.38 -22.65
CA TYR A 103 -15.37 -5.26 -21.21
C TYR A 103 -14.05 -5.50 -20.46
N LEU A 104 -13.49 -4.44 -19.86
CA LEU A 104 -12.33 -4.51 -18.96
C LEU A 104 -12.70 -5.03 -17.55
N VAL A 105 -14.00 -5.04 -17.25
CA VAL A 105 -14.59 -5.62 -16.05
C VAL A 105 -15.90 -6.24 -16.48
N TYR A 106 -16.07 -7.55 -16.26
CA TYR A 106 -17.29 -8.28 -16.60
C TYR A 106 -17.78 -9.06 -15.39
N ARG A 107 -19.05 -8.86 -15.03
CA ARG A 107 -19.75 -9.56 -13.95
C ARG A 107 -20.97 -10.25 -14.55
N LYS A 108 -21.07 -11.57 -14.38
CA LYS A 108 -22.09 -12.40 -15.05
C LYS A 108 -23.52 -12.20 -14.51
N ASN A 109 -23.67 -11.53 -13.36
CA ASN A 109 -24.92 -11.46 -12.58
C ASN A 109 -25.37 -10.01 -12.27
N GLU A 110 -24.87 -9.00 -12.99
CA GLU A 110 -25.33 -7.59 -12.84
C GLU A 110 -26.13 -7.14 -14.07
N PRO A 111 -27.26 -6.41 -13.91
CA PRO A 111 -27.95 -5.78 -15.03
C PRO A 111 -27.09 -4.69 -15.69
N GLU A 112 -27.29 -4.47 -16.99
CA GLU A 112 -26.25 -3.99 -17.93
C GLU A 112 -25.89 -2.48 -17.86
N HIS A 113 -26.00 -1.82 -16.70
CA HIS A 113 -25.93 -0.36 -16.56
C HIS A 113 -24.89 0.15 -15.53
N ARG A 114 -23.83 -0.61 -15.21
CA ARG A 114 -22.73 -0.07 -14.36
C ARG A 114 -21.31 -0.62 -14.55
N SER A 115 -21.00 -1.31 -15.65
CA SER A 115 -19.63 -1.74 -15.98
C SER A 115 -19.09 -0.99 -17.20
N GLY A 116 -17.87 -0.44 -17.09
CA GLY A 116 -17.24 0.36 -18.14
C GLY A 116 -16.79 -0.49 -19.33
N ALA A 117 -17.61 -0.51 -20.37
CA ALA A 117 -17.35 -1.18 -21.64
C ALA A 117 -17.09 -0.17 -22.75
N ALA A 118 -16.30 -0.56 -23.76
CA ALA A 118 -15.93 0.29 -24.89
C ALA A 118 -16.25 -0.39 -26.23
N ALA A 119 -16.86 0.34 -27.16
CA ALA A 119 -17.21 -0.14 -28.50
C ALA A 119 -16.32 0.46 -29.60
N ILE A 120 -15.97 -0.35 -30.60
CA ILE A 120 -15.19 0.07 -31.78
C ILE A 120 -16.11 0.47 -32.93
N SER A 121 -15.81 1.58 -33.62
CA SER A 121 -16.57 2.01 -34.80
C SER A 121 -15.67 2.68 -35.85
N PRO A 122 -15.56 2.16 -37.08
CA PRO A 122 -14.74 2.71 -38.15
C PRO A 122 -15.40 3.94 -38.76
N LYS A 123 -14.62 4.72 -39.53
CA LYS A 123 -15.19 5.55 -40.60
C LYS A 123 -15.29 4.71 -41.86
N ALA A 124 -16.45 4.69 -42.49
CA ALA A 124 -16.56 4.27 -43.87
C ALA A 124 -15.94 5.33 -44.78
N CYS A 125 -15.07 4.93 -45.70
CA CYS A 125 -14.71 5.70 -46.88
C CYS A 125 -15.11 4.87 -48.10
N GLY A 126 -16.30 5.14 -48.63
CA GLY A 126 -16.72 4.64 -49.94
C GLY A 126 -15.90 5.30 -51.06
N PRO A 127 -15.85 4.69 -52.26
CA PRO A 127 -14.96 5.12 -53.32
C PRO A 127 -15.40 6.43 -53.97
N PHE A 128 -14.42 7.27 -54.33
CA PHE A 128 -14.58 8.33 -55.32
C PHE A 128 -13.62 8.08 -56.49
N VAL A 129 -14.11 8.28 -57.71
CA VAL A 129 -13.44 7.90 -58.96
C VAL A 129 -13.35 9.08 -59.91
N ALA A 130 -12.12 9.44 -60.27
CA ALA A 130 -11.71 10.13 -61.50
C ALA A 130 -10.25 9.70 -61.75
N ARG A 131 -9.80 9.21 -62.91
CA ARG A 131 -9.85 9.79 -64.28
C ARG A 131 -9.18 11.16 -64.37
N ASP A 132 -8.24 11.43 -65.28
CA ASP A 132 -7.33 10.58 -66.08
C ASP A 132 -5.97 11.37 -66.10
N GLU A 133 -4.81 10.86 -66.52
CA GLU A 133 -4.34 10.78 -67.92
C GLU A 133 -3.07 9.89 -68.06
N ILE A 134 -2.54 9.76 -69.28
CA ILE A 134 -1.75 8.61 -69.76
C ILE A 134 -0.29 8.97 -70.09
N ALA A 135 0.67 8.23 -69.50
CA ALA A 135 1.93 7.78 -70.12
C ALA A 135 2.72 6.86 -69.15
N GLY A 136 3.40 5.76 -69.56
CA GLY A 136 3.38 5.06 -70.85
C GLY A 136 4.62 4.17 -71.05
N CYS A 137 4.45 2.84 -71.10
CA CYS A 137 5.48 1.79 -71.41
C CYS A 137 6.63 1.61 -70.39
N ALA A 138 7.27 0.43 -70.24
CA ALA A 138 6.94 -0.94 -70.70
C ALA A 138 7.76 -2.02 -69.94
N SER A 139 7.35 -3.29 -70.13
CA SER A 139 8.14 -4.54 -70.02
C SER A 139 8.49 -5.15 -68.64
N ALA A 140 8.51 -6.49 -68.65
CA ALA A 140 8.97 -7.45 -67.62
C ALA A 140 9.45 -8.73 -68.37
N PRO A 141 9.61 -9.92 -67.75
CA PRO A 141 10.41 -10.34 -66.59
C PRO A 141 11.69 -11.07 -67.15
N PRO A 142 12.10 -12.36 -66.91
CA PRO A 142 11.85 -13.33 -65.83
C PRO A 142 13.05 -14.22 -65.35
N ASP A 143 12.74 -15.15 -64.43
CA ASP A 143 13.21 -16.54 -64.26
C ASP A 143 14.56 -17.00 -63.59
N MET A 144 14.32 -17.93 -62.65
CA MET A 144 14.98 -19.22 -62.29
C MET A 144 16.42 -19.37 -61.73
N GLU A 145 16.43 -19.95 -60.51
CA GLU A 145 17.17 -21.12 -59.98
C GLU A 145 18.59 -21.50 -60.44
N GLY A 146 19.45 -21.87 -59.47
CA GLY A 146 20.65 -22.71 -59.70
C GLY A 146 21.76 -22.61 -58.63
N ALA A 147 22.18 -23.76 -58.07
CA ALA A 147 23.37 -23.94 -57.22
C ALA A 147 24.45 -24.77 -58.02
N PRO A 148 25.59 -25.32 -57.49
CA PRO A 148 26.07 -25.39 -56.09
C PRO A 148 27.63 -25.33 -55.82
N SER A 149 27.98 -25.24 -54.52
CA SER A 149 29.07 -25.93 -53.78
C SER A 149 30.58 -25.99 -54.20
N SER A 150 31.43 -25.90 -53.16
CA SER A 150 32.70 -26.65 -52.88
C SER A 150 34.03 -25.84 -52.74
N SER A 151 35.02 -26.43 -52.05
CA SER A 151 36.28 -25.84 -51.50
C SER A 151 37.56 -26.56 -52.02
N PRO A 152 38.82 -26.27 -51.59
CA PRO A 152 39.39 -26.64 -50.26
C PRO A 152 40.52 -25.72 -49.69
N ASP A 153 41.24 -26.18 -48.65
CA ASP A 153 42.35 -25.54 -47.88
C ASP A 153 43.71 -26.30 -48.08
N PRO A 154 44.75 -26.48 -47.19
CA PRO A 154 45.04 -26.05 -45.78
C PRO A 154 46.47 -25.46 -45.48
N ARG A 155 46.74 -25.10 -44.19
CA ARG A 155 48.00 -25.28 -43.36
C ARG A 155 48.15 -24.24 -42.21
N ASP A 156 48.73 -24.50 -41.02
CA ASP A 156 48.91 -25.74 -40.22
C ASP A 156 49.46 -25.47 -38.77
N GLN A 157 49.50 -26.51 -37.92
CA GLN A 157 50.32 -26.72 -36.67
C GLN A 157 49.89 -25.98 -35.36
N GLU A 158 49.18 -26.64 -34.40
CA GLU A 158 49.62 -27.37 -33.15
C GLU A 158 50.23 -26.46 -32.03
N ASP A 159 50.29 -26.74 -30.71
CA ASP A 159 50.06 -27.91 -29.82
C ASP A 159 49.87 -27.39 -28.33
N LEU A 160 49.55 -28.08 -27.21
CA LEU A 160 49.11 -29.44 -26.77
C LEU A 160 48.45 -29.30 -25.34
N GLU A 161 48.06 -30.39 -24.67
CA GLU A 161 47.71 -30.52 -23.22
C GLU A 161 48.51 -31.67 -22.56
N PRO A 162 48.38 -31.94 -21.23
CA PRO A 162 48.18 -33.36 -20.86
C PRO A 162 47.22 -33.64 -19.68
N THR A 163 46.51 -34.78 -19.76
CA THR A 163 45.69 -35.36 -18.69
C THR A 163 45.96 -36.87 -18.52
N LYS A 164 45.81 -37.44 -17.29
CA LYS A 164 45.65 -38.87 -16.85
C LYS A 164 46.28 -39.12 -15.44
N LYS A 165 45.96 -40.14 -14.62
CA LYS A 165 44.68 -40.86 -14.30
C LYS A 165 44.86 -41.86 -13.10
N LYS A 166 43.94 -41.84 -12.11
CA LYS A 166 43.39 -42.98 -11.31
C LYS A 166 44.18 -43.64 -10.14
N MET A 167 43.38 -44.15 -9.17
CA MET A 167 43.61 -45.25 -8.17
C MET A 167 44.26 -44.85 -6.82
N LYS A 168 43.98 -45.44 -5.64
CA LYS A 168 42.83 -46.03 -4.90
C LYS A 168 43.50 -46.72 -3.68
N GLY A 169 43.06 -46.47 -2.45
CA GLY A 169 43.46 -47.22 -1.25
C GLY A 169 42.68 -46.75 -0.02
N ASP A 170 42.45 -47.65 0.94
CA ASP A 170 41.50 -47.48 2.06
C ASP A 170 42.18 -47.03 3.37
N GLY A 171 41.39 -46.58 4.35
CA GLY A 171 41.89 -46.13 5.67
C GLY A 171 40.81 -45.56 6.60
N GLU A 172 40.00 -46.43 7.22
CA GLU A 172 39.13 -46.08 8.35
C GLU A 172 39.94 -45.83 9.64
N LEU A 173 39.38 -45.02 10.56
CA LEU A 173 39.17 -45.41 11.97
C LEU A 173 38.25 -44.40 12.68
N ASP A 174 37.15 -44.89 13.27
CA ASP A 174 36.27 -44.17 14.20
C ASP A 174 36.67 -44.45 15.67
N LEU A 175 36.37 -43.53 16.60
CA LEU A 175 36.25 -43.85 18.03
C LEU A 175 35.34 -42.87 18.82
N ASN A 176 34.07 -43.29 18.98
CA ASN A 176 33.28 -43.29 20.23
C ASN A 176 33.12 -42.02 21.10
N LEU A 177 31.94 -41.39 20.96
CA LEU A 177 30.75 -41.62 21.81
C LEU A 177 30.90 -41.94 23.32
N GLN A 178 30.18 -41.16 24.15
CA GLN A 178 29.41 -41.54 25.36
C GLN A 178 28.26 -40.50 25.46
N LEU A 179 26.96 -40.79 25.53
CA LEU A 179 26.12 -41.93 25.93
C LEU A 179 26.01 -42.18 27.45
N LEU A 180 24.88 -41.75 28.01
CA LEU A 180 24.02 -42.56 28.89
C LEU A 180 22.55 -42.22 28.60
N ALA A 181 21.65 -43.19 28.81
CA ALA A 181 20.23 -43.09 28.49
C ALA A 181 19.38 -43.97 29.42
N THR A 182 18.10 -43.63 29.58
CA THR A 182 17.02 -44.53 30.02
C THR A 182 15.65 -43.99 29.57
N ASP A 183 14.56 -44.76 29.56
CA ASP A 183 14.30 -46.07 28.91
C ASP A 183 12.78 -46.36 28.96
N GLN A 184 12.18 -46.80 27.85
CA GLN A 184 11.24 -47.95 27.75
C GLN A 184 10.56 -48.07 26.39
N CYS A 185 10.05 -49.28 26.09
CA CYS A 185 9.56 -49.73 24.79
C CYS A 185 8.06 -50.16 24.83
N GLY A 186 7.36 -50.10 23.69
CA GLY A 186 5.91 -50.33 23.58
C GLY A 186 5.40 -50.98 22.28
N ASN A 187 6.26 -51.74 21.58
CA ASN A 187 5.99 -52.70 20.48
C ASN A 187 4.58 -52.82 19.84
N ALA A 188 4.47 -52.48 18.54
CA ALA A 188 3.66 -53.23 17.56
C ALA A 188 4.15 -52.96 16.11
N GLN A 189 4.02 -53.96 15.22
CA GLN A 189 4.37 -53.90 13.78
C GLN A 189 3.08 -53.72 12.93
N THR A 190 3.07 -53.15 11.72
CA THR A 190 3.52 -53.80 10.47
C THR A 190 3.30 -52.93 9.21
N VAL A 191 3.91 -53.34 8.10
CA VAL A 191 3.68 -52.97 6.67
C VAL A 191 4.27 -51.63 6.16
N HIS A 192 4.96 -51.72 5.01
CA HIS A 192 5.57 -50.62 4.25
C HIS A 192 4.56 -49.82 3.40
N GLY A 193 4.93 -48.57 3.10
CA GLY A 193 4.31 -47.76 2.05
C GLY A 193 5.27 -46.67 1.55
N ASP A 194 6.25 -47.03 0.71
CA ASP A 194 7.23 -46.08 0.17
C ASP A 194 6.58 -45.07 -0.79
N ALA A 195 6.51 -43.81 -0.37
CA ALA A 195 6.17 -42.68 -1.23
C ALA A 195 7.12 -41.51 -0.93
N ARG A 196 8.09 -41.27 -1.82
CA ARG A 196 8.95 -40.08 -1.75
C ARG A 196 8.07 -38.83 -1.78
N ALA A 197 8.07 -38.06 -0.69
CA ALA A 197 7.56 -36.70 -0.70
C ALA A 197 8.41 -35.87 -1.68
N ALA A 198 7.90 -35.68 -2.90
CA ALA A 198 8.50 -34.78 -3.86
C ALA A 198 8.45 -33.35 -3.26
N ALA A 199 9.53 -32.59 -3.42
CA ALA A 199 9.58 -31.20 -2.99
C ALA A 199 8.71 -30.33 -3.92
N VAL A 200 7.39 -30.44 -3.77
CA VAL A 200 6.40 -29.54 -4.35
C VAL A 200 6.72 -28.14 -3.82
N LYS A 201 6.92 -27.19 -4.74
CA LYS A 201 7.07 -25.78 -4.35
C LYS A 201 5.74 -25.34 -3.73
N PRO A 202 5.74 -24.70 -2.56
CA PRO A 202 4.49 -24.27 -1.91
C PRO A 202 3.69 -23.39 -2.86
N ASP A 203 2.37 -23.43 -2.75
CA ASP A 203 1.54 -22.52 -3.53
C ASP A 203 1.84 -21.07 -3.09
N LYS A 204 1.90 -20.15 -4.04
CA LYS A 204 2.02 -18.72 -3.73
C LYS A 204 0.79 -18.20 -2.99
N MET A 205 -0.36 -18.86 -3.13
CA MET A 205 -1.53 -18.61 -2.29
C MET A 205 -1.26 -19.04 -0.84
N GLU A 206 -0.84 -20.30 -0.66
CA GLU A 206 -0.46 -20.89 0.63
C GLU A 206 0.58 -20.05 1.37
N GLU A 207 1.69 -19.67 0.72
CA GLU A 207 2.70 -18.76 1.29
C GLU A 207 2.06 -17.48 1.88
N THR A 208 1.12 -16.86 1.16
CA THR A 208 0.42 -15.64 1.61
C THR A 208 -0.69 -15.87 2.65
N LEU A 209 -1.12 -17.12 2.84
CA LEU A 209 -2.14 -17.52 3.81
C LEU A 209 -1.55 -18.20 5.06
N THR A 210 -0.22 -18.37 5.15
CA THR A 210 0.44 -18.88 6.37
C THR A 210 0.56 -17.84 7.48
N CYS A 211 0.38 -18.28 8.71
CA CYS A 211 0.64 -17.51 9.93
C CYS A 211 2.11 -17.64 10.32
N ILE A 212 2.88 -16.54 10.36
CA ILE A 212 4.32 -16.60 10.65
C ILE A 212 4.70 -17.07 12.07
N ILE A 213 3.72 -17.36 12.95
CA ILE A 213 3.96 -17.86 14.31
C ILE A 213 3.91 -19.39 14.37
N CYS A 214 2.92 -20.03 13.74
CA CYS A 214 2.80 -21.49 13.64
C CYS A 214 3.30 -22.07 12.31
N GLN A 215 3.62 -21.23 11.31
CA GLN A 215 4.12 -21.58 9.98
C GLN A 215 3.12 -22.42 9.15
N ASP A 216 1.83 -22.20 9.41
CA ASP A 216 0.69 -23.01 8.96
C ASP A 216 -0.51 -22.08 8.67
N LEU A 217 -1.52 -22.53 7.91
CA LEU A 217 -2.62 -21.72 7.36
C LEU A 217 -3.38 -20.91 8.43
N LEU A 218 -3.81 -19.71 8.10
CA LEU A 218 -4.46 -18.79 9.05
C LEU A 218 -5.84 -19.30 9.55
N HIS A 219 -6.00 -19.51 10.86
CA HIS A 219 -7.28 -19.86 11.51
C HIS A 219 -7.74 -18.77 12.49
N ASP A 220 -9.05 -18.49 12.51
CA ASP A 220 -9.70 -17.31 13.10
C ASP A 220 -8.78 -16.07 13.10
N CYS A 221 -8.44 -15.57 11.93
CA CYS A 221 -7.30 -14.67 11.82
C CYS A 221 -7.60 -13.22 12.17
N VAL A 222 -6.64 -12.58 12.83
CA VAL A 222 -6.71 -11.21 13.34
C VAL A 222 -5.58 -10.36 12.75
N SER A 223 -5.94 -9.15 12.30
CA SER A 223 -4.99 -8.16 11.79
C SER A 223 -4.74 -7.04 12.82
N LEU A 224 -3.48 -6.66 12.99
CA LEU A 224 -3.03 -5.72 14.03
C LEU A 224 -2.88 -4.30 13.48
N GLN A 225 -3.65 -3.35 14.00
CA GLN A 225 -3.57 -1.94 13.59
C GLN A 225 -2.49 -1.19 14.40
N PRO A 226 -1.75 -0.25 13.79
CA PRO A 226 -1.91 0.29 12.42
C PRO A 226 -1.17 -0.51 11.33
N CYS A 227 -0.42 -1.55 11.68
CA CYS A 227 0.53 -2.20 10.76
C CYS A 227 -0.06 -3.24 9.77
N MET A 228 -1.32 -3.65 9.96
CA MET A 228 -2.07 -4.62 9.14
C MET A 228 -1.41 -5.99 8.92
N HIS A 229 -0.50 -6.42 9.81
CA HIS A 229 0.01 -7.79 9.82
C HIS A 229 -1.03 -8.73 10.45
N THR A 230 -1.14 -9.95 9.92
CA THR A 230 -2.20 -10.91 10.29
C THR A 230 -1.62 -12.20 10.89
N PHE A 231 -2.31 -12.75 11.87
CA PHE A 231 -1.95 -13.97 12.61
C PHE A 231 -3.22 -14.74 12.98
N CYS A 232 -3.11 -16.03 13.31
CA CYS A 232 -4.21 -16.74 13.95
C CYS A 232 -4.51 -16.13 15.33
N ALA A 233 -5.79 -16.00 15.73
CA ALA A 233 -6.14 -15.38 17.01
C ALA A 233 -5.46 -16.04 18.22
N ALA A 234 -5.43 -17.38 18.27
CA ALA A 234 -4.72 -18.15 19.29
C ALA A 234 -3.20 -17.88 19.32
N CYS A 235 -2.57 -17.73 18.15
CA CYS A 235 -1.15 -17.44 18.03
C CYS A 235 -0.79 -16.04 18.51
N TYR A 236 -1.65 -15.04 18.23
CA TYR A 236 -1.47 -13.69 18.76
C TYR A 236 -1.83 -13.60 20.26
N SER A 237 -2.80 -14.38 20.74
CA SER A 237 -3.16 -14.49 22.17
C SER A 237 -1.94 -14.86 23.03
N GLY A 238 -1.21 -15.91 22.66
CA GLY A 238 0.04 -16.29 23.32
C GLY A 238 1.23 -15.33 23.09
N TRP A 239 1.07 -14.29 22.27
CA TRP A 239 2.08 -13.23 22.08
C TRP A 239 1.78 -11.98 22.89
N MET A 240 0.52 -11.54 22.95
CA MET A 240 0.12 -10.32 23.67
C MET A 240 0.41 -10.36 25.17
N GLU A 241 0.42 -11.54 25.78
CA GLU A 241 0.88 -11.78 27.16
C GLU A 241 2.35 -11.37 27.39
N ARG A 242 3.16 -11.34 26.33
CA ARG A 242 4.61 -11.08 26.35
C ARG A 242 4.99 -9.76 25.70
N SER A 243 4.18 -9.22 24.77
CA SER A 243 4.43 -7.92 24.15
C SER A 243 3.19 -7.30 23.48
N SER A 244 3.00 -6.00 23.70
CA SER A 244 2.03 -5.16 22.97
C SER A 244 2.53 -4.68 21.59
N LEU A 245 3.65 -5.22 21.10
CA LEU A 245 4.23 -4.91 19.79
C LEU A 245 3.94 -6.04 18.80
N CYS A 246 3.67 -5.70 17.53
CA CYS A 246 3.44 -6.67 16.46
C CYS A 246 4.64 -7.64 16.28
N PRO A 247 4.43 -8.97 16.21
CA PRO A 247 5.49 -9.96 16.02
C PRO A 247 6.42 -9.67 14.82
N THR A 248 5.84 -9.31 13.67
CA THR A 248 6.59 -9.14 12.41
C THR A 248 7.38 -7.83 12.37
N CYS A 249 6.72 -6.70 12.64
CA CYS A 249 7.27 -5.36 12.39
C CYS A 249 7.59 -4.55 13.66
N ARG A 250 7.20 -5.05 14.83
CA ARG A 250 7.41 -4.41 16.15
C ARG A 250 6.76 -3.02 16.32
N CYS A 251 5.86 -2.63 15.43
CA CYS A 251 4.97 -1.49 15.66
C CYS A 251 4.10 -1.74 16.91
N PRO A 252 3.83 -0.73 17.74
CA PRO A 252 2.82 -0.81 18.79
C PRO A 252 1.45 -1.17 18.21
N VAL A 253 0.72 -2.05 18.89
CA VAL A 253 -0.62 -2.49 18.48
C VAL A 253 -1.66 -1.63 19.20
N GLU A 254 -2.39 -0.82 18.44
CA GLU A 254 -3.45 0.04 18.96
C GLU A 254 -4.80 -0.70 19.05
N ARG A 255 -5.10 -1.53 18.05
CA ARG A 255 -6.36 -2.27 17.88
C ARG A 255 -6.11 -3.61 17.19
N ILE A 256 -6.98 -4.57 17.49
CA ILE A 256 -7.04 -5.90 16.90
C ILE A 256 -8.36 -5.99 16.14
N CYS A 257 -8.40 -6.57 14.94
CA CYS A 257 -9.62 -6.78 14.19
C CYS A 257 -9.63 -8.17 13.55
N LYS A 258 -10.75 -8.90 13.59
CA LYS A 258 -10.90 -10.13 12.80
C LYS A 258 -10.85 -9.80 11.31
N ASN A 259 -10.17 -10.63 10.53
CA ASN A 259 -10.01 -10.44 9.10
C ASN A 259 -10.80 -11.49 8.32
N HIS A 260 -12.11 -11.26 8.25
CA HIS A 260 -13.05 -12.11 7.52
C HIS A 260 -12.64 -12.33 6.06
N ILE A 261 -11.99 -11.37 5.40
CA ILE A 261 -11.50 -11.56 4.02
C ILE A 261 -10.44 -12.67 3.95
N LEU A 262 -9.51 -12.72 4.92
CA LEU A 262 -8.49 -13.77 4.97
C LEU A 262 -9.03 -15.11 5.48
N ASN A 263 -9.98 -15.13 6.43
CA ASN A 263 -10.68 -16.35 6.82
C ASN A 263 -11.37 -17.01 5.61
N ASN A 264 -12.23 -16.25 4.90
CA ASN A 264 -12.94 -16.74 3.71
C ASN A 264 -11.99 -17.17 2.59
N LEU A 265 -10.77 -16.62 2.50
CA LEU A 265 -9.75 -17.05 1.55
C LEU A 265 -9.06 -18.36 1.97
N VAL A 266 -8.85 -18.60 3.28
CA VAL A 266 -8.37 -19.90 3.78
C VAL A 266 -9.46 -20.96 3.61
N GLU A 267 -10.72 -20.67 3.93
CA GLU A 267 -11.85 -21.58 3.69
C GLU A 267 -11.93 -21.96 2.20
N ALA A 268 -11.88 -20.99 1.30
CA ALA A 268 -11.87 -21.23 -0.15
C ALA A 268 -10.62 -21.98 -0.65
N TYR A 269 -9.49 -21.87 0.04
CA TYR A 269 -8.27 -22.64 -0.25
C TYR A 269 -8.40 -24.09 0.23
N LEU A 270 -8.91 -24.31 1.45
CA LEU A 270 -9.13 -25.64 2.03
C LEU A 270 -10.19 -26.45 1.27
N ILE A 271 -11.20 -25.80 0.68
CA ILE A 271 -12.17 -26.46 -0.23
C ILE A 271 -11.48 -27.01 -1.49
N GLN A 272 -10.37 -26.40 -1.94
CA GLN A 272 -9.57 -26.86 -3.09
C GLN A 272 -8.44 -27.81 -2.68
N HIS A 273 -7.99 -27.73 -1.41
CA HIS A 273 -6.91 -28.54 -0.83
C HIS A 273 -7.31 -29.12 0.55
N PRO A 274 -8.24 -30.11 0.60
CA PRO A 274 -8.65 -30.75 1.85
C PRO A 274 -7.49 -31.52 2.52
N ASP A 275 -6.46 -31.88 1.75
CA ASP A 275 -5.19 -32.45 2.25
C ASP A 275 -4.40 -31.51 3.18
N LYS A 276 -4.79 -30.24 3.26
CA LYS A 276 -4.14 -29.19 4.05
C LYS A 276 -5.01 -28.64 5.20
N SER A 277 -6.15 -29.27 5.50
CA SER A 277 -6.91 -28.92 6.70
C SER A 277 -6.17 -29.37 7.96
N ARG A 278 -6.22 -28.57 9.02
CA ARG A 278 -5.87 -29.03 10.38
C ARG A 278 -6.77 -30.18 10.81
N SER A 279 -6.28 -31.00 11.75
CA SER A 279 -7.16 -31.95 12.44
C SER A 279 -8.16 -31.20 13.35
N GLU A 280 -9.27 -31.85 13.68
CA GLU A 280 -10.32 -31.24 14.49
C GLU A 280 -9.82 -30.93 15.91
N GLU A 281 -8.91 -31.76 16.44
CA GLU A 281 -8.27 -31.56 17.75
C GLU A 281 -7.37 -30.32 17.76
N ASP A 282 -6.65 -30.05 16.66
CA ASP A 282 -5.81 -28.86 16.54
C ASP A 282 -6.64 -27.58 16.41
N VAL A 283 -7.78 -27.63 15.70
CA VAL A 283 -8.74 -26.52 15.64
C VAL A 283 -9.30 -26.22 17.03
N GLN A 284 -9.82 -27.24 17.73
CA GLN A 284 -10.32 -27.10 19.11
C GLN A 284 -9.23 -26.59 20.07
N SER A 285 -8.00 -27.09 19.94
CA SER A 285 -6.82 -26.62 20.68
C SER A 285 -6.49 -25.15 20.41
N MET A 286 -6.66 -24.67 19.18
CA MET A 286 -6.47 -23.25 18.86
C MET A 286 -7.58 -22.39 19.46
N ASP A 287 -8.84 -22.78 19.31
CA ASP A 287 -9.97 -21.99 19.80
C ASP A 287 -9.98 -21.93 21.34
N ALA A 288 -9.68 -23.02 22.04
CA ALA A 288 -9.51 -23.05 23.50
C ALA A 288 -8.32 -22.20 24.00
N ARG A 289 -7.36 -21.84 23.13
CA ARG A 289 -6.23 -20.94 23.42
C ARG A 289 -6.45 -19.51 22.93
N ASN A 290 -7.60 -19.21 22.33
CA ASN A 290 -7.95 -17.87 21.89
C ASN A 290 -8.42 -17.02 23.09
N LYS A 291 -7.69 -15.94 23.39
CA LYS A 291 -8.00 -15.01 24.49
C LYS A 291 -8.45 -13.63 23.97
N ILE A 292 -8.73 -13.50 22.67
CA ILE A 292 -9.17 -12.25 22.05
C ILE A 292 -10.70 -12.18 22.14
N THR A 293 -11.19 -11.54 23.20
CA THR A 293 -12.62 -11.35 23.49
C THR A 293 -13.26 -10.31 22.57
N GLN A 294 -14.60 -10.28 22.53
CA GLN A 294 -15.34 -9.42 21.59
C GLN A 294 -15.18 -7.92 21.90
N ASP A 295 -15.00 -7.53 23.17
CA ASP A 295 -14.69 -6.15 23.58
C ASP A 295 -13.30 -5.70 23.11
N MET A 296 -12.31 -6.60 22.99
CA MET A 296 -10.99 -6.31 22.45
C MET A 296 -11.00 -6.05 20.94
N LEU A 297 -12.03 -6.54 20.24
CA LEU A 297 -12.27 -6.30 18.82
C LEU A 297 -13.09 -5.02 18.56
N GLN A 298 -13.86 -4.55 19.56
CA GLN A 298 -14.60 -3.31 19.47
C GLN A 298 -13.68 -2.08 19.58
N PRO A 299 -14.00 -0.96 18.91
CA PRO A 299 -13.33 0.31 19.18
C PRO A 299 -13.58 0.70 20.64
N LYS A 300 -12.52 1.02 21.41
CA LYS A 300 -12.67 1.48 22.81
C LYS A 300 -13.36 2.85 22.87
N VAL A 301 -14.69 2.82 22.90
CA VAL A 301 -15.53 3.98 23.22
C VAL A 301 -15.27 4.34 24.68
N ARG A 302 -14.41 5.35 24.90
CA ARG A 302 -14.24 5.96 26.22
C ARG A 302 -15.50 6.75 26.60
N ARG A 303 -16.50 6.03 27.12
CA ARG A 303 -17.37 6.60 28.14
C ARG A 303 -16.47 7.16 29.25
N SER A 304 -16.82 8.34 29.75
CA SER A 304 -16.08 9.07 30.77
C SER A 304 -17.06 9.34 31.90
N PHE A 305 -16.60 9.19 33.16
CA PHE A 305 -17.41 9.22 34.39
C PHE A 305 -18.41 8.03 34.50
N SER A 306 -18.72 7.50 35.68
CA SER A 306 -18.24 7.78 37.05
C SER A 306 -17.79 6.49 37.74
N ASP A 307 -17.03 6.60 38.81
CA ASP A 307 -16.94 5.53 39.82
C ASP A 307 -18.28 5.42 40.57
N GLU A 308 -18.64 4.19 40.96
CA GLU A 308 -19.23 3.75 42.25
C GLU A 308 -19.24 2.20 42.22
N GLU A 309 -18.92 1.53 43.33
CA GLU A 309 -18.90 0.04 43.39
C GLU A 309 -20.25 -0.53 43.85
N ALA A 310 -20.81 -1.46 43.08
CA ALA A 310 -21.95 -2.28 43.50
C ALA A 310 -21.84 -3.71 42.96
N SER A 311 -22.09 -4.67 43.85
CA SER A 311 -21.94 -6.11 43.63
C SER A 311 -23.14 -6.76 42.92
N SER A 312 -22.95 -8.03 42.58
CA SER A 312 -23.96 -9.09 42.36
C SER A 312 -24.62 -9.17 40.99
N GLU A 313 -24.78 -10.43 40.61
CA GLU A 313 -25.50 -10.94 39.45
C GLU A 313 -26.94 -10.40 39.29
N ASP A 314 -27.43 -10.35 38.04
CA ASP A 314 -28.53 -11.25 37.70
C ASP A 314 -28.54 -11.63 36.20
N LEU A 315 -29.26 -12.71 35.91
CA LEU A 315 -29.41 -13.36 34.61
C LEU A 315 -30.65 -12.83 33.88
N LEU A 316 -30.50 -12.37 32.63
CA LEU A 316 -31.63 -12.13 31.73
C LEU A 316 -31.36 -12.65 30.31
N GLU A 317 -32.44 -13.10 29.69
CA GLU A 317 -32.45 -14.03 28.57
C GLU A 317 -32.09 -13.38 27.22
N LEU A 318 -31.41 -14.16 26.37
CA LEU A 318 -31.34 -13.87 24.94
C LEU A 318 -32.73 -14.10 24.34
N SER A 319 -33.35 -13.04 23.82
CA SER A 319 -34.51 -13.13 22.93
C SER A 319 -34.09 -12.68 21.54
N ASP A 320 -34.16 -13.60 20.58
CA ASP A 320 -33.84 -13.32 19.18
C ASP A 320 -34.90 -12.39 18.58
N VAL A 321 -34.49 -11.16 18.26
CA VAL A 321 -35.31 -10.20 17.50
C VAL A 321 -34.61 -9.92 16.19
N ASP A 322 -34.87 -10.77 15.20
CA ASP A 322 -34.43 -10.54 13.83
C ASP A 322 -34.99 -9.19 13.34
N SER A 323 -34.12 -8.32 12.87
CA SER A 323 -34.46 -6.94 12.49
C SER A 323 -33.74 -6.57 11.20
N GLU A 324 -34.27 -7.15 10.12
CA GLU A 324 -33.91 -7.00 8.71
C GLU A 324 -34.09 -5.57 8.15
N SER A 325 -33.48 -4.58 8.80
CA SER A 325 -33.44 -3.19 8.33
C SER A 325 -32.40 -2.99 7.23
N SER A 326 -32.76 -3.39 6.00
CA SER A 326 -32.01 -3.11 4.77
C SER A 326 -32.10 -1.62 4.35
N ASP A 327 -31.76 -0.70 5.25
CA ASP A 327 -31.74 0.74 5.03
C ASP A 327 -30.30 1.20 4.73
N ILE A 328 -29.84 1.00 3.49
CA ILE A 328 -28.59 1.59 2.97
C ILE A 328 -28.84 3.05 2.55
N SER A 329 -29.49 3.83 3.42
CA SER A 329 -29.25 5.27 3.44
C SER A 329 -27.81 5.52 3.90
N GLN A 330 -27.07 6.34 3.16
CA GLN A 330 -25.74 6.76 3.62
C GLN A 330 -25.92 7.49 4.95
N PRO A 331 -25.15 7.18 6.02
CA PRO A 331 -25.31 7.84 7.30
C PRO A 331 -25.17 9.35 7.08
N TYR A 332 -26.22 10.10 7.40
CA TYR A 332 -26.43 11.44 6.84
C TYR A 332 -25.35 12.41 7.36
N ILE A 333 -24.27 12.58 6.58
CA ILE A 333 -23.08 13.28 7.07
C ILE A 333 -23.37 14.77 7.20
N VAL A 334 -23.36 15.24 8.45
CA VAL A 334 -23.52 16.64 8.85
C VAL A 334 -22.21 17.11 9.47
N CYS A 335 -21.68 18.23 8.99
CA CYS A 335 -20.51 18.87 9.57
C CYS A 335 -20.84 20.24 10.18
N ARG A 336 -19.83 20.91 10.77
CA ARG A 336 -19.98 22.23 11.40
C ARG A 336 -20.61 23.26 10.46
N GLN A 337 -20.19 23.25 9.18
CA GLN A 337 -20.65 24.15 8.12
C GLN A 337 -21.91 23.65 7.36
N CYS A 338 -22.57 22.58 7.79
CA CYS A 338 -23.89 22.25 7.25
C CYS A 338 -24.95 23.28 7.72
N PRO A 339 -25.90 23.67 6.84
CA PRO A 339 -27.01 24.54 7.22
C PRO A 339 -28.01 23.83 8.15
N GLU A 340 -28.80 24.61 8.91
CA GLU A 340 -29.66 24.06 9.97
C GLU A 340 -30.69 23.04 9.48
N TYR A 341 -31.30 23.23 8.31
CA TYR A 341 -32.23 22.24 7.75
C TYR A 341 -31.55 20.88 7.51
N ARG A 342 -30.24 20.86 7.25
CA ARG A 342 -29.44 19.63 7.07
C ARG A 342 -28.97 19.06 8.41
N ARG A 343 -28.86 19.87 9.47
CA ARG A 343 -28.75 19.40 10.87
C ARG A 343 -30.05 18.74 11.35
N GLN A 344 -31.19 19.37 11.11
CA GLN A 344 -32.52 18.92 11.54
C GLN A 344 -33.02 17.68 10.76
N ALA A 345 -32.56 17.47 9.53
CA ALA A 345 -32.85 16.27 8.74
C ALA A 345 -32.09 15.00 9.19
N ALA A 346 -31.08 15.12 10.07
CA ALA A 346 -30.49 13.95 10.71
C ALA A 346 -31.46 13.41 11.79
N ARG A 347 -31.69 12.09 11.82
CA ARG A 347 -32.57 11.45 12.82
C ARG A 347 -32.19 11.92 14.25
N PRO A 348 -33.15 12.34 15.08
CA PRO A 348 -32.92 12.50 16.51
C PRO A 348 -32.33 11.21 17.09
N LEU A 349 -31.32 11.35 17.94
CA LEU A 349 -30.92 10.26 18.82
C LEU A 349 -32.06 9.96 19.80
N PRO A 350 -32.26 8.70 20.24
CA PRO A 350 -33.26 8.40 21.25
C PRO A 350 -32.99 9.19 22.53
N CYS A 351 -33.91 10.08 22.89
CA CYS A 351 -33.89 10.72 24.20
C CYS A 351 -34.14 9.65 25.27
N PRO A 352 -33.36 9.63 26.38
CA PRO A 352 -33.82 9.03 27.62
C PRO A 352 -35.18 9.63 28.02
N ALA A 353 -36.02 8.85 28.68
CA ALA A 353 -37.33 9.33 29.12
C ALA A 353 -37.20 10.51 30.11
N PRO A 354 -38.10 11.51 30.08
CA PRO A 354 -38.03 12.66 30.95
C PRO A 354 -38.60 12.35 32.34
N ASP A 355 -37.72 12.19 33.32
CA ASP A 355 -38.04 12.27 34.75
C ASP A 355 -37.16 13.34 35.42
N CYS A 356 -37.73 13.97 36.46
CA CYS A 356 -37.22 15.09 37.27
C CYS A 356 -37.24 16.53 36.69
N GLU A 357 -37.39 17.46 37.64
CA GLU A 357 -37.78 18.87 37.51
C GLU A 357 -36.66 19.84 37.06
N PRO A 358 -36.99 21.05 36.57
CA PRO A 358 -36.01 22.03 36.08
C PRO A 358 -35.26 22.76 37.21
N GLY A 359 -33.96 22.46 37.37
CA GLY A 359 -33.10 23.06 38.40
C GLY A 359 -31.79 23.67 37.89
N ALA A 360 -31.68 25.00 37.97
CA ALA A 360 -30.47 25.84 37.92
C ALA A 360 -29.55 25.80 36.67
N LEU A 361 -29.22 26.99 36.14
CA LEU A 361 -28.17 27.22 35.14
C LEU A 361 -26.78 27.28 35.80
N PRO A 362 -25.77 26.52 35.32
CA PRO A 362 -24.36 26.79 35.58
C PRO A 362 -23.83 27.93 34.68
N ALA A 363 -22.86 28.69 35.17
CA ALA A 363 -22.40 29.94 34.55
C ALA A 363 -21.33 29.76 33.44
N LEU A 364 -21.14 30.83 32.67
CA LEU A 364 -20.06 31.02 31.71
C LEU A 364 -18.68 30.82 32.35
N GLY A 365 -17.90 29.83 31.86
CA GLY A 365 -16.52 29.60 32.27
C GLY A 365 -15.56 29.78 31.08
N GLU A 366 -14.60 30.69 31.21
CA GLU A 366 -13.62 30.98 30.15
C GLU A 366 -12.54 29.88 30.04
N ALA A 367 -11.98 29.73 28.83
CA ALA A 367 -10.81 28.91 28.55
C ALA A 367 -9.72 29.77 27.87
N PRO A 368 -8.43 29.55 28.18
CA PRO A 368 -7.38 30.52 27.86
C PRO A 368 -7.08 30.61 26.36
N SER A 369 -7.06 31.83 25.83
CA SER A 369 -6.67 32.12 24.46
C SER A 369 -5.14 32.09 24.28
N THR A 370 -4.66 31.33 23.29
CA THR A 370 -3.33 31.52 22.69
C THR A 370 -3.52 31.82 21.21
N SER A 371 -3.57 33.10 20.89
CA SER A 371 -3.87 33.60 19.55
C SER A 371 -2.70 33.42 18.58
N THR A 372 -2.95 32.75 17.46
CA THR A 372 -2.19 32.95 16.22
C THR A 372 -3.20 33.20 15.11
N SER A 373 -3.35 34.47 14.72
CA SER A 373 -4.47 34.92 13.90
C SER A 373 -4.31 34.55 12.42
N LEU A 374 -4.80 33.38 12.02
CA LEU A 374 -5.24 33.14 10.63
C LEU A 374 -6.69 33.59 10.48
N ALA A 375 -7.02 34.17 9.32
CA ALA A 375 -8.23 34.95 9.14
C ALA A 375 -9.52 34.12 9.28
N THR A 376 -10.37 34.53 10.24
CA THR A 376 -11.82 34.33 10.19
C THR A 376 -12.36 35.03 8.93
N GLY A 377 -12.59 34.27 7.85
CA GLY A 377 -12.61 34.85 6.51
C GLY A 377 -13.50 34.22 5.45
N GLN A 378 -14.46 33.35 5.80
CA GLN A 378 -15.67 33.10 4.99
C GLN A 378 -16.66 32.19 5.72
N GLU A 379 -17.94 32.58 5.76
CA GLU A 379 -19.07 31.75 6.20
C GLU A 379 -19.45 30.74 5.09
N TYR A 380 -18.54 29.83 4.76
CA TYR A 380 -18.86 28.74 3.84
C TYR A 380 -19.93 27.84 4.46
N VAL A 381 -21.05 27.68 3.76
CA VAL A 381 -22.15 26.78 4.10
C VAL A 381 -22.18 25.66 3.07
N CYS A 382 -22.30 24.41 3.52
CA CYS A 382 -22.35 23.26 2.61
C CYS A 382 -23.59 23.36 1.68
N PRO A 383 -23.42 23.29 0.35
CA PRO A 383 -24.56 23.21 -0.56
C PRO A 383 -25.33 21.89 -0.36
N LEU A 384 -26.55 21.82 -0.89
CA LEU A 384 -27.44 20.65 -0.79
C LEU A 384 -26.74 19.34 -1.16
N GLN A 385 -26.05 19.32 -2.31
CA GLN A 385 -25.30 18.17 -2.81
C GLN A 385 -23.82 18.15 -2.34
N GLY A 386 -23.46 18.99 -1.37
CA GLY A 386 -22.09 19.09 -0.85
C GLY A 386 -21.59 17.77 -0.26
N SER A 387 -20.52 17.25 -0.87
CA SER A 387 -19.75 16.10 -0.40
C SER A 387 -18.97 16.41 0.88
N HIS A 388 -18.69 15.39 1.67
CA HIS A 388 -17.97 15.51 2.93
C HIS A 388 -16.84 14.47 3.01
N ALA A 389 -15.70 14.89 3.57
CA ALA A 389 -14.57 14.03 3.85
C ALA A 389 -14.40 13.87 5.37
N MET A 390 -14.15 12.64 5.84
CA MET A 390 -13.86 12.37 7.25
C MET A 390 -12.39 12.66 7.54
N CYS A 391 -12.09 13.54 8.48
CA CYS A 391 -10.69 13.83 8.87
C CYS A 391 -10.04 12.60 9.50
N THR A 392 -8.97 12.08 8.89
CA THR A 392 -8.22 10.88 9.35
C THR A 392 -7.63 11.03 10.76
N CYS A 393 -7.56 12.25 11.31
CA CYS A 393 -7.04 12.48 12.67
C CYS A 393 -8.12 12.52 13.77
N CYS A 394 -9.32 13.04 13.50
CA CYS A 394 -10.35 13.26 14.51
C CYS A 394 -11.70 12.61 14.20
N PHE A 395 -11.83 11.97 13.04
CA PHE A 395 -13.06 11.31 12.55
C PHE A 395 -14.30 12.22 12.53
N GLN A 396 -14.08 13.54 12.51
CA GLN A 396 -15.13 14.52 12.26
C GLN A 396 -15.21 14.81 10.76
N PRO A 397 -16.42 14.99 10.19
CA PRO A 397 -16.60 15.38 8.81
C PRO A 397 -16.21 16.86 8.59
N MET A 398 -15.68 17.15 7.41
CA MET A 398 -15.53 18.49 6.85
C MET A 398 -16.10 18.52 5.43
N PRO A 399 -16.45 19.69 4.86
CA PRO A 399 -16.86 19.77 3.46
C PRO A 399 -15.69 19.37 2.56
N ASP A 400 -15.92 18.56 1.53
CA ASP A 400 -14.85 18.16 0.60
C ASP A 400 -14.73 19.15 -0.55
N ARG A 401 -13.86 20.16 -0.37
CA ARG A 401 -13.59 21.25 -1.31
C ARG A 401 -12.29 21.03 -2.08
N ARG A 402 -11.79 19.79 -2.15
CA ARG A 402 -10.49 19.48 -2.78
C ARG A 402 -10.46 19.75 -4.28
N ALA A 403 -11.55 19.45 -5.00
CA ALA A 403 -11.67 19.77 -6.43
C ALA A 403 -11.83 21.27 -6.68
N GLU A 404 -12.57 21.99 -5.80
CA GLU A 404 -12.67 23.45 -5.84
C GLU A 404 -11.29 24.11 -5.67
N ARG A 405 -10.45 23.56 -4.78
CA ARG A 405 -9.07 24.04 -4.56
C ARG A 405 -8.15 23.94 -5.80
N GLU A 406 -8.44 23.04 -6.73
CA GLU A 406 -7.69 22.95 -8.00
C GLU A 406 -7.99 24.15 -8.92
N GLN A 407 -9.09 24.88 -8.67
CA GLN A 407 -9.51 26.08 -9.37
C GLN A 407 -9.28 27.36 -8.56
N ASP A 408 -9.46 27.31 -7.24
CA ASP A 408 -9.24 28.41 -6.30
C ASP A 408 -8.20 28.08 -5.21
N PRO A 409 -6.95 28.54 -5.35
CA PRO A 409 -5.89 28.33 -4.35
C PRO A 409 -6.16 28.93 -2.97
N ARG A 410 -7.16 29.83 -2.82
CA ARG A 410 -7.60 30.39 -1.53
C ARG A 410 -8.28 29.35 -0.64
N VAL A 411 -8.82 28.28 -1.22
CA VAL A 411 -9.35 27.15 -0.45
C VAL A 411 -8.19 26.48 0.30
N ALA A 412 -8.30 26.39 1.61
CA ALA A 412 -7.24 25.83 2.45
C ALA A 412 -6.99 24.34 2.13
N PRO A 413 -5.73 23.84 2.21
CA PRO A 413 -5.42 22.44 1.93
C PRO A 413 -6.15 21.48 2.88
N GLN A 414 -6.81 20.46 2.32
CA GLN A 414 -7.59 19.48 3.08
C GLN A 414 -6.99 18.06 3.09
N GLN A 415 -5.80 17.85 2.50
CA GLN A 415 -5.15 16.53 2.46
C GLN A 415 -3.62 16.64 2.48
N CYS A 416 -2.96 15.56 2.92
CA CYS A 416 -1.50 15.43 2.87
C CYS A 416 -1.03 15.18 1.43
N ALA A 417 -0.04 15.94 0.95
CA ALA A 417 0.48 15.83 -0.42
C ALA A 417 1.13 14.47 -0.73
N VAL A 418 1.60 13.74 0.29
CA VAL A 418 2.32 12.46 0.12
C VAL A 418 1.39 11.24 0.20
N CYS A 419 0.52 11.16 1.23
CA CYS A 419 -0.36 9.99 1.43
C CYS A 419 -1.82 10.21 1.00
N LEU A 420 -2.17 11.41 0.52
CA LEU A 420 -3.50 11.81 0.04
C LEU A 420 -4.65 11.61 1.05
N GLN A 421 -4.33 11.37 2.33
CA GLN A 421 -5.33 11.23 3.39
C GLN A 421 -5.90 12.61 3.78
N PRO A 422 -7.22 12.71 4.04
CA PRO A 422 -7.89 13.97 4.37
C PRO A 422 -7.67 14.41 5.83
N PHE A 423 -7.41 15.70 6.04
CA PHE A 423 -7.20 16.29 7.37
C PHE A 423 -7.75 17.73 7.43
N CYS A 424 -8.45 18.06 8.52
CA CYS A 424 -9.20 19.32 8.65
C CYS A 424 -8.44 20.48 9.33
N HIS A 425 -7.18 20.29 9.75
CA HIS A 425 -6.51 21.29 10.60
C HIS A 425 -6.26 22.63 9.88
N LEU A 426 -5.68 22.62 8.68
CA LEU A 426 -5.50 23.85 7.89
C LEU A 426 -6.83 24.45 7.41
N TYR A 427 -7.92 23.67 7.37
CA TYR A 427 -9.22 24.15 6.90
C TYR A 427 -9.98 24.96 7.95
N TRP A 428 -10.01 24.48 9.22
CA TRP A 428 -10.78 25.15 10.29
C TRP A 428 -10.31 24.80 11.73
N GLY A 429 -9.10 24.26 11.91
CA GLY A 429 -8.62 23.76 13.19
C GLY A 429 -9.15 22.36 13.57
N CYS A 430 -8.23 21.44 13.84
CA CYS A 430 -8.55 20.05 14.23
C CYS A 430 -8.57 19.90 15.76
N ALA A 431 -9.76 19.99 16.37
CA ALA A 431 -9.98 19.94 17.81
C ALA A 431 -10.07 18.50 18.40
N ARG A 432 -9.01 17.69 18.27
CA ARG A 432 -8.86 16.42 19.01
C ARG A 432 -7.79 16.56 20.08
N THR A 433 -8.08 16.14 21.31
CA THR A 433 -7.10 16.01 22.41
C THR A 433 -5.90 15.17 21.96
N GLY A 434 -4.67 15.71 22.04
CA GLY A 434 -3.47 15.07 21.50
C GLY A 434 -3.31 15.20 19.98
N CYS A 435 -3.80 16.29 19.39
CA CYS A 435 -3.52 16.70 18.01
C CYS A 435 -2.72 18.01 18.02
N PHE A 436 -1.45 17.98 17.60
CA PHE A 436 -0.59 19.16 17.56
C PHE A 436 -0.78 20.05 16.32
N GLY A 437 -1.70 19.65 15.42
CA GLY A 437 -1.77 20.15 14.04
C GLY A 437 -1.56 18.99 13.07
N CYS A 438 -2.64 18.28 12.73
CA CYS A 438 -2.54 17.06 11.93
C CYS A 438 -2.26 17.27 10.44
N LEU A 439 -2.25 18.54 9.98
CA LEU A 439 -1.86 18.97 8.65
C LEU A 439 -1.22 20.36 8.77
N ALA A 440 -0.08 20.58 8.13
CA ALA A 440 0.62 21.87 8.04
C ALA A 440 1.63 21.86 6.86
N PRO A 441 2.15 23.01 6.41
CA PRO A 441 3.43 23.07 5.72
C PRO A 441 4.54 22.38 6.53
N PHE A 442 5.47 21.69 5.88
CA PHE A 442 6.48 20.89 6.60
C PHE A 442 7.39 21.73 7.52
N CYS A 443 7.72 22.96 7.15
CA CYS A 443 8.45 23.92 7.99
C CYS A 443 7.71 24.32 9.28
N GLU A 444 6.37 24.32 9.28
CA GLU A 444 5.54 24.74 10.41
C GLU A 444 5.07 23.56 11.27
N LEU A 445 5.04 22.35 10.69
CA LEU A 445 4.43 21.15 11.26
C LEU A 445 4.93 20.81 12.68
N ASN A 446 3.99 20.79 13.62
CA ASN A 446 4.27 20.43 15.01
C ASN A 446 4.40 18.91 15.18
N LEU A 447 5.61 18.45 15.51
CA LEU A 447 5.90 17.03 15.76
C LEU A 447 5.77 16.63 17.25
N GLY A 448 5.43 17.59 18.11
CA GLY A 448 5.33 17.42 19.57
C GLY A 448 6.69 17.46 20.26
N ASP A 449 6.70 17.74 21.57
CA ASP A 449 7.92 18.06 22.32
C ASP A 449 8.90 16.88 22.42
N LYS A 450 8.36 15.65 22.36
CA LYS A 450 9.11 14.39 22.37
C LYS A 450 9.55 13.90 20.98
N CYS A 451 9.46 14.72 19.94
CA CYS A 451 9.84 14.33 18.57
C CYS A 451 11.31 13.92 18.42
N LEU A 452 12.19 14.36 19.33
CA LEU A 452 13.61 13.96 19.38
C LEU A 452 13.84 12.61 20.08
N ASP A 453 12.87 12.04 20.79
CA ASP A 453 13.05 10.75 21.48
C ASP A 453 13.09 9.60 20.47
N GLY A 454 14.24 8.91 20.41
CA GLY A 454 14.51 7.86 19.44
C GLY A 454 14.46 8.33 17.97
N VAL A 455 14.64 9.64 17.70
CA VAL A 455 14.52 10.21 16.35
C VAL A 455 15.53 9.60 15.38
N LEU A 456 16.75 9.32 15.84
CA LEU A 456 17.79 8.64 15.07
C LEU A 456 17.55 7.13 15.11
N ASN A 457 16.76 6.60 14.17
CA ASN A 457 16.54 5.16 13.94
C ASN A 457 16.08 4.36 15.18
N ASN A 458 15.38 5.00 16.14
CA ASN A 458 15.01 4.43 17.44
C ASN A 458 16.21 4.06 18.34
N ASN A 459 17.38 4.66 18.08
CA ASN A 459 18.55 4.62 18.94
C ASN A 459 18.47 5.79 19.94
N ASN A 460 18.16 5.48 21.20
CA ASN A 460 18.07 6.51 22.24
C ASN A 460 19.44 7.15 22.51
N TYR A 461 20.53 6.38 22.57
CA TYR A 461 21.87 6.89 22.89
C TYR A 461 22.35 7.96 21.89
N GLU A 462 22.21 7.71 20.58
CA GLU A 462 22.52 8.72 19.55
C GLU A 462 21.55 9.91 19.59
N SER A 463 20.27 9.66 19.90
CA SER A 463 19.25 10.71 20.02
C SER A 463 19.48 11.61 21.25
N ASP A 464 20.03 11.05 22.33
CA ASP A 464 20.41 11.76 23.55
C ASP A 464 21.69 12.59 23.32
N ILE A 465 22.67 12.07 22.56
CA ILE A 465 23.82 12.86 22.06
C ILE A 465 23.33 14.07 21.26
N LEU A 466 22.38 13.88 20.33
CA LEU A 466 21.82 14.97 19.52
C LEU A 466 21.04 15.98 20.37
N LYS A 467 20.19 15.51 21.31
CA LYS A 467 19.45 16.38 22.24
C LYS A 467 20.41 17.25 23.06
N ASN A 468 21.49 16.67 23.59
CA ASN A 468 22.52 17.41 24.32
C ASN A 468 23.22 18.45 23.42
N TYR A 469 23.64 18.07 22.20
CA TYR A 469 24.27 19.00 21.25
C TYR A 469 23.38 20.22 20.94
N LEU A 470 22.08 19.99 20.68
CA LEU A 470 21.12 21.06 20.43
C LEU A 470 20.93 21.94 21.68
N ALA A 471 20.76 21.34 22.85
CA ALA A 471 20.60 22.06 24.11
C ALA A 471 21.81 22.93 24.48
N THR A 472 23.04 22.42 24.32
CA THR A 472 24.29 23.18 24.53
C THR A 472 24.41 24.39 23.59
N ARG A 473 23.74 24.37 22.43
CA ARG A 473 23.69 25.50 21.48
C ARG A 473 22.43 26.36 21.59
N GLY A 474 21.54 26.08 22.55
CA GLY A 474 20.25 26.78 22.68
C GLY A 474 19.28 26.55 21.51
N LEU A 475 19.50 25.50 20.71
CA LEU A 475 18.73 25.19 19.51
C LEU A 475 17.54 24.29 19.84
N THR A 476 16.37 24.61 19.29
CA THR A 476 15.20 23.72 19.32
C THR A 476 15.20 22.73 18.16
N TRP A 477 14.36 21.70 18.23
CA TRP A 477 14.09 20.81 17.11
C TRP A 477 13.53 21.55 15.87
N LYS A 478 12.84 22.69 16.04
CA LYS A 478 12.40 23.56 14.93
C LYS A 478 13.56 24.31 14.27
N ASN A 479 14.56 24.73 15.03
CA ASN A 479 15.77 25.33 14.45
C ASN A 479 16.53 24.28 13.60
N MET A 480 16.72 23.08 14.14
CA MET A 480 17.33 21.95 13.41
C MET A 480 16.55 21.60 12.13
N LEU A 481 15.21 21.56 12.18
CA LEU A 481 14.36 21.35 11.01
C LEU A 481 14.56 22.47 9.98
N THR A 482 14.58 23.74 10.40
CA THR A 482 14.76 24.90 9.51
C THR A 482 16.10 24.83 8.77
N GLU A 483 17.21 24.63 9.49
CA GLU A 483 18.54 24.48 8.86
C GLU A 483 18.60 23.27 7.93
N SER A 484 17.97 22.15 8.31
CA SER A 484 17.90 20.95 7.46
C SER A 484 17.07 21.16 6.19
N LEU A 485 16.03 22.00 6.25
CA LEU A 485 15.23 22.38 5.08
C LEU A 485 15.96 23.35 4.17
N VAL A 486 16.80 24.24 4.72
CA VAL A 486 17.72 25.08 3.92
C VAL A 486 18.79 24.22 3.25
N ALA A 487 19.34 23.22 3.94
CA ALA A 487 20.27 22.25 3.36
C ALA A 487 19.63 21.39 2.26
N LEU A 488 18.38 20.97 2.44
CA LEU A 488 17.57 20.28 1.43
C LEU A 488 17.32 21.18 0.20
N GLN A 489 16.95 22.44 0.40
CA GLN A 489 16.74 23.40 -0.71
C GLN A 489 18.02 23.68 -1.50
N ARG A 490 19.19 23.59 -0.85
CA ARG A 490 20.52 23.70 -1.49
C ARG A 490 21.00 22.39 -2.14
N GLY A 491 20.23 21.29 -2.05
CA GLY A 491 20.62 19.97 -2.54
C GLY A 491 21.74 19.28 -1.73
N VAL A 492 22.06 19.80 -0.54
CA VAL A 492 23.08 19.25 0.36
C VAL A 492 22.51 18.07 1.16
N PHE A 493 21.25 18.15 1.58
CA PHE A 493 20.50 17.02 2.14
C PHE A 493 19.51 16.48 1.11
N LEU A 494 19.18 15.20 1.23
CA LEU A 494 18.27 14.47 0.36
C LEU A 494 17.11 13.85 1.15
N LEU A 495 15.99 13.59 0.48
CA LEU A 495 14.85 12.85 1.02
C LEU A 495 14.49 11.69 0.08
N SER A 496 14.02 10.59 0.65
CA SER A 496 13.55 9.41 -0.12
C SER A 496 12.36 9.73 -1.03
N ASP A 497 11.60 10.79 -0.70
CA ASP A 497 10.57 11.38 -1.56
C ASP A 497 11.01 12.79 -1.98
N HIS A 498 11.63 12.88 -3.17
CA HIS A 498 12.18 14.12 -3.74
C HIS A 498 11.14 15.24 -3.99
N ARG A 499 9.84 14.96 -3.81
CA ARG A 499 8.74 15.93 -3.94
C ARG A 499 8.48 16.68 -2.63
N VAL A 500 9.14 16.31 -1.54
CA VAL A 500 9.00 16.94 -0.23
C VAL A 500 9.98 18.10 -0.10
N THR A 501 9.44 19.28 0.21
CA THR A 501 10.13 20.53 0.48
C THR A 501 9.60 21.13 1.79
N GLY A 502 10.20 22.21 2.30
CA GLY A 502 9.69 22.91 3.48
C GLY A 502 8.24 23.39 3.33
N ASN A 503 7.83 23.77 2.11
CA ASN A 503 6.49 24.27 1.83
C ASN A 503 5.47 23.15 1.50
N THR A 504 5.93 21.89 1.39
CA THR A 504 5.04 20.76 1.07
C THR A 504 4.09 20.50 2.24
N VAL A 505 2.78 20.47 1.97
CA VAL A 505 1.76 20.25 3.01
C VAL A 505 1.72 18.77 3.40
N LEU A 506 2.10 18.49 4.64
CA LEU A 506 2.23 17.13 5.19
C LEU A 506 1.33 16.93 6.41
N CYS A 507 0.93 15.68 6.62
CA CYS A 507 0.41 15.22 7.90
C CYS A 507 1.55 14.73 8.81
N TYR A 508 1.27 14.68 10.12
CA TYR A 508 2.20 14.24 11.16
C TYR A 508 3.04 13.01 10.77
N CYS A 509 2.42 11.92 10.31
CA CYS A 509 3.13 10.67 10.00
C CYS A 509 4.07 10.77 8.79
N CYS A 510 3.77 11.63 7.81
CA CYS A 510 4.67 11.85 6.66
C CYS A 510 5.79 12.83 7.01
N GLY A 511 5.47 13.92 7.72
CA GLY A 511 6.46 14.87 8.20
C GLY A 511 7.44 14.27 9.21
N LEU A 512 6.98 13.41 10.13
CA LEU A 512 7.85 12.71 11.09
C LEU A 512 8.85 11.78 10.38
N ARG A 513 8.45 11.12 9.29
CA ARG A 513 9.36 10.28 8.47
C ARG A 513 10.44 11.15 7.82
N SER A 514 10.04 12.18 7.08
CA SER A 514 10.97 13.11 6.43
C SER A 514 11.86 13.85 7.44
N PHE A 515 11.33 14.21 8.62
CA PHE A 515 12.10 14.81 9.71
C PHE A 515 13.19 13.87 10.22
N ARG A 516 12.91 12.57 10.39
CA ARG A 516 13.94 11.59 10.79
C ARG A 516 15.03 11.42 9.73
N GLU A 517 14.68 11.42 8.45
CA GLU A 517 15.65 11.39 7.33
C GLU A 517 16.56 12.63 7.32
N LEU A 518 15.99 13.83 7.50
CA LEU A 518 16.75 15.08 7.64
C LEU A 518 17.60 15.12 8.91
N THR A 519 17.04 14.69 10.06
CA THR A 519 17.72 14.67 11.36
C THR A 519 18.94 13.76 11.36
N TYR A 520 18.89 12.63 10.64
CA TYR A 520 20.05 11.75 10.46
C TYR A 520 21.19 12.47 9.73
N GLN A 521 20.87 13.17 8.63
CA GLN A 521 21.86 13.94 7.86
C GLN A 521 22.40 15.13 8.65
N TYR A 522 21.56 15.82 9.43
CA TYR A 522 22.01 16.86 10.36
C TYR A 522 23.02 16.31 11.37
N ARG A 523 22.69 15.20 12.06
CA ARG A 523 23.59 14.52 13.01
C ARG A 523 24.89 14.02 12.37
N GLN A 524 24.86 13.63 11.10
CA GLN A 524 26.02 13.18 10.32
C GLN A 524 26.94 14.34 9.92
N ASN A 525 26.42 15.57 9.79
CA ASN A 525 27.18 16.76 9.43
C ASN A 525 27.70 17.56 10.64
N ILE A 526 27.44 17.14 11.87
CA ILE A 526 28.06 17.74 13.07
C ILE A 526 29.56 17.43 13.06
N PRO A 527 30.46 18.44 13.09
CA PRO A 527 31.90 18.22 13.13
C PRO A 527 32.32 17.41 14.37
N ALA A 528 33.25 16.47 14.20
CA ALA A 528 33.74 15.62 15.28
C ALA A 528 34.36 16.41 16.46
N SER A 529 34.89 17.60 16.20
CA SER A 529 35.40 18.55 17.21
C SER A 529 34.32 19.18 18.10
N GLU A 530 33.05 19.11 17.71
CA GLU A 530 31.90 19.60 18.49
C GLU A 530 31.22 18.48 19.30
N LEU A 531 31.77 17.26 19.27
CA LEU A 531 31.25 16.08 19.97
C LEU A 531 32.30 15.54 20.96
N PRO A 532 31.89 14.88 22.05
CA PRO A 532 32.85 14.28 22.99
C PRO A 532 33.69 13.19 22.30
N VAL A 533 35.00 13.17 22.55
CA VAL A 533 35.92 12.18 21.93
C VAL A 533 35.45 10.73 22.17
N ALA A 534 34.90 10.43 23.35
CA ALA A 534 34.34 9.13 23.69
C ALA A 534 33.13 8.70 22.84
N VAL A 535 32.46 9.64 22.16
CA VAL A 535 31.37 9.37 21.21
C VAL A 535 31.94 9.08 19.82
N THR A 536 32.97 9.82 19.39
CA THR A 536 33.59 9.71 18.06
C THR A 536 34.62 8.59 17.97
N SER A 537 35.16 8.11 19.09
CA SER A 537 36.11 6.99 19.15
C SER A 537 35.46 5.61 19.25
N ARG A 538 34.12 5.50 19.21
CA ARG A 538 33.42 4.21 19.21
C ARG A 538 33.61 3.52 17.86
N PRO A 539 33.85 2.20 17.82
CA PRO A 539 33.90 1.46 16.56
C PRO A 539 32.54 1.48 15.85
N ASP A 540 32.55 1.57 14.53
CA ASP A 540 31.32 1.47 13.73
C ASP A 540 30.67 0.10 13.89
N CYS A 541 29.33 0.10 14.00
CA CYS A 541 28.56 -1.12 13.82
C CYS A 541 28.61 -1.53 12.35
N TYR A 542 28.94 -2.79 12.03
CA TYR A 542 28.93 -3.30 10.64
C TYR A 542 27.57 -3.16 9.93
N TRP A 543 26.50 -3.00 10.70
CA TRP A 543 25.14 -2.78 10.22
C TRP A 543 24.76 -1.30 10.08
N GLY A 544 25.60 -0.38 10.58
CA GLY A 544 25.43 1.07 10.54
C GLY A 544 24.03 1.51 10.98
N ARG A 545 23.50 2.50 10.24
CA ARG A 545 22.12 3.00 10.33
C ARG A 545 21.04 1.91 10.33
N ASN A 546 21.28 0.78 9.67
CA ASN A 546 20.32 -0.31 9.50
C ASN A 546 20.35 -1.35 10.65
N CYS A 547 21.18 -1.14 11.68
CA CYS A 547 21.30 -2.09 12.80
C CYS A 547 19.99 -2.26 13.58
N ARG A 548 19.35 -3.43 13.48
CA ARG A 548 18.14 -3.76 14.28
C ARG A 548 18.41 -3.86 15.80
N THR A 549 19.66 -3.97 16.22
CA THR A 549 20.08 -4.09 17.62
C THR A 549 20.35 -2.73 18.28
N GLN A 550 20.39 -1.62 17.53
CA GLN A 550 20.64 -0.27 18.07
C GLN A 550 19.55 0.25 19.02
N VAL A 551 18.40 -0.42 19.09
CA VAL A 551 17.35 -0.18 20.09
C VAL A 551 17.71 -0.68 21.50
N LYS A 552 18.86 -1.36 21.67
CA LYS A 552 19.34 -1.88 22.96
C LYS A 552 20.48 -1.01 23.49
N ALA A 553 20.26 -0.33 24.62
CA ALA A 553 21.16 0.68 25.17
C ALA A 553 22.65 0.25 25.24
N HIS A 554 22.95 -0.96 25.74
CA HIS A 554 24.33 -1.47 25.79
C HIS A 554 25.00 -1.61 24.41
N HIS A 555 24.24 -1.97 23.37
CA HIS A 555 24.77 -2.05 21.99
C HIS A 555 24.96 -0.65 21.39
N ALA A 556 24.01 0.26 21.62
CA ALA A 556 24.05 1.65 21.16
C ALA A 556 25.18 2.47 21.81
N MET A 557 25.47 2.21 23.08
CA MET A 557 26.60 2.81 23.80
C MET A 557 27.96 2.30 23.28
N LYS A 558 28.04 1.02 22.90
CA LYS A 558 29.30 0.36 22.52
C LYS A 558 29.75 0.63 21.08
N PHE A 559 28.82 0.85 20.15
CA PHE A 559 29.11 1.04 18.73
C PHE A 559 28.52 2.35 18.20
N ASN A 560 29.15 2.95 17.20
CA ASN A 560 28.53 4.03 16.43
C ASN A 560 27.49 3.46 15.45
N HIS A 561 26.38 4.20 15.26
CA HIS A 561 25.34 3.93 14.25
C HIS A 561 25.11 5.11 13.30
N ILE A 562 25.89 6.19 13.45
CA ILE A 562 25.97 7.31 12.49
C ILE A 562 27.06 6.98 11.47
N CYS A 563 26.79 5.92 10.71
CA CYS A 563 27.66 5.31 9.70
C CYS A 563 26.83 4.39 8.79
N GLU A 564 27.35 4.10 7.60
CA GLU A 564 26.67 3.25 6.61
C GLU A 564 26.88 1.75 6.86
N GLN A 565 26.01 0.94 6.26
CA GLN A 565 26.08 -0.53 6.39
C GLN A 565 27.26 -1.10 5.58
N THR A 566 28.15 -1.84 6.24
CA THR A 566 29.37 -2.41 5.64
C THR A 566 29.36 -3.94 5.55
N ARG A 567 28.40 -4.63 6.21
CA ARG A 567 28.15 -6.07 6.04
C ARG A 567 26.71 -6.35 5.61
N PHE A 568 26.57 -7.34 4.73
CA PHE A 568 25.29 -7.73 4.09
C PHE A 568 25.00 -9.24 4.22
N LYS A 569 25.62 -9.93 5.18
CA LYS A 569 25.37 -11.35 5.46
C LYS A 569 24.20 -11.48 6.46
N ASN A 570 23.01 -11.78 5.94
CA ASN A 570 21.77 -12.02 6.70
C ASN A 570 21.98 -12.90 7.95
#